data_AF-A0A1A8C3D5-F1
#
_entry.id   AF-A0A1A8C3D5-F1
#
_cell.length_a   1.000
_cell.length_b   1.000
_cell.length_c   1.000
_cell.angle_alpha   90.00
_cell.angle_beta   90.00
_cell.angle_gamma   90.00
#
_symmetry.space_group_name_H-M   'P 1'
#
loop_
_entity.id
_entity.type
_entity.pdbx_description
1 polymer ?
#
loop_
_entity_poly.entity_id
_entity_poly.type
_entity_poly.pdbx_seq_one_letter_code
_entity_poly.pdbx_strand_id
1 'polypeptide(L)'
;MAVLQLLFLTFITGVCSQTPKDIYVKAGEMVTLHSEVCKVNDTATLWKQETDQTIYVYSNMSAAEQKRMGVVLYKNCLVILRASGNHTGNYSCHYLRRNHSQRFTLTVYTPQSKEYDEKNRFSDLCYTPGSCQMFCPSVNTPPKDFKPNGTTWHTENGEPSSGYFSSVEEKDSGVYICTRSYAYSGQIYNMTFTVILDVQREKPVKNLGISFPNDGQVFEVEVGKRAEIPCKALTDSTLDPGSPFWLSGSSFVEEDNRNARVYFSFSFDNRTEQMTATLTFKEVKEEDLSTKFTCKLESEIKPAFATITLTKIAQPSYTALAVCSIVVVLVMVLTVVVYSKFKVDITLFFRDALGCRSITSDGRSYDAFLMCYMSDTDKGLNEDDRRQLENTLEERFGYTLCLYDRDILPGQAVAETVLESTEQSRAVVLVPCSSDPGPGIGLLGAIHEALVERKTRLILINTKQTEGSKSDSLPEALQLLSKAGDCVTWKGSPPSSTFWKELRYHLPAPQHAPRRTHRLLSQTGYEVPSL
;
A
#
# COMPACT_ATOMS: atom_id res chain seq x y z
N MET A 1 -44.33 10.65 43.93
CA MET A 1 -43.44 11.35 44.88
C MET A 1 -43.44 10.63 46.25
N ALA A 2 -43.12 9.32 46.28
CA ALA A 2 -43.09 8.53 47.52
C ALA A 2 -42.20 7.27 47.43
N VAL A 3 -41.31 7.19 46.43
CA VAL A 3 -40.38 6.04 46.26
C VAL A 3 -38.91 6.48 46.34
N LEU A 4 -38.64 7.79 46.25
CA LEU A 4 -37.28 8.35 46.27
C LEU A 4 -36.75 8.73 47.67
N GLN A 5 -37.54 8.49 48.73
CA GLN A 5 -37.09 8.72 50.12
C GLN A 5 -36.66 7.45 50.87
N LEU A 6 -36.92 6.25 50.34
CA LEU A 6 -36.44 5.00 50.96
C LEU A 6 -35.00 4.63 50.58
N LEU A 7 -34.41 5.26 49.56
CA LEU A 7 -33.04 4.97 49.12
C LEU A 7 -31.97 5.88 49.77
N PHE A 8 -32.38 6.93 50.51
CA PHE A 8 -31.45 7.81 51.24
C PHE A 8 -31.28 7.46 52.73
N LEU A 9 -31.98 6.45 53.24
CA LEU A 9 -31.89 6.00 54.64
C LEU A 9 -31.00 4.76 54.86
N THR A 10 -30.38 4.20 53.81
CA THR A 10 -29.43 3.08 53.94
C THR A 10 -27.98 3.51 54.12
N PHE A 11 -27.69 4.82 54.25
CA PHE A 11 -26.33 5.36 54.45
C PHE A 11 -26.02 5.83 55.88
N ILE A 12 -26.85 5.48 56.87
CA ILE A 12 -26.58 5.71 58.30
C ILE A 12 -27.06 4.43 59.02
N THR A 13 -26.27 3.38 59.15
CA THR A 13 -25.19 3.27 60.12
C THR A 13 -24.14 2.30 59.56
N GLY A 14 -22.98 2.83 59.20
CA GLY A 14 -21.78 2.01 59.02
C GLY A 14 -21.36 1.46 60.38
N VAL A 15 -22.01 0.39 60.85
CA VAL A 15 -21.42 -0.50 61.85
C VAL A 15 -20.29 -1.19 61.10
N CYS A 16 -19.11 -0.59 61.17
CA CYS A 16 -17.87 -1.20 60.73
C CYS A 16 -17.70 -2.46 61.58
N SER A 17 -18.11 -3.62 61.05
CA SER A 17 -17.74 -4.91 61.62
C SER A 17 -16.24 -5.07 61.38
N GLN A 18 -15.43 -4.49 62.27
CA GLN A 18 -13.98 -4.61 62.20
C GLN A 18 -13.62 -6.05 62.53
N THR A 19 -13.28 -6.82 61.49
CA THR A 19 -12.58 -8.09 61.66
C THR A 19 -11.31 -7.83 62.49
N PRO A 20 -10.99 -8.69 63.47
CA PRO A 20 -9.80 -8.50 64.28
C PRO A 20 -8.56 -8.58 63.38
N LYS A 21 -7.57 -7.71 63.63
CA LYS A 21 -6.30 -7.72 62.91
C LYS A 21 -5.42 -8.84 63.48
N ASP A 22 -5.19 -9.87 62.69
CA ASP A 22 -4.32 -10.98 63.10
C ASP A 22 -2.85 -10.59 63.00
N ILE A 23 -2.10 -10.86 64.06
CA ILE A 23 -0.68 -10.56 64.19
C ILE A 23 0.05 -11.80 64.69
N TYR A 24 1.15 -12.11 64.02
CA TYR A 24 1.96 -13.28 64.27
C TYR A 24 3.37 -12.85 64.69
N VAL A 25 3.92 -13.47 65.75
CA VAL A 25 5.27 -13.15 66.25
C VAL A 25 5.98 -14.42 66.73
N LYS A 26 7.30 -14.48 66.58
CA LYS A 26 8.12 -15.54 67.19
C LYS A 26 8.29 -15.30 68.68
N ALA A 27 8.25 -16.37 69.47
CA ALA A 27 8.59 -16.30 70.89
C ALA A 27 10.00 -15.70 71.09
N GLY A 28 10.11 -14.73 72.01
CA GLY A 28 11.32 -13.99 72.31
C GLY A 28 11.48 -12.68 71.54
N GLU A 29 10.74 -12.47 70.45
CA GLU A 29 10.80 -11.25 69.64
C GLU A 29 9.85 -10.15 70.12
N MET A 30 10.09 -8.93 69.67
CA MET A 30 9.25 -7.78 69.95
C MET A 30 8.08 -7.71 68.97
N VAL A 31 6.92 -7.26 69.43
CA VAL A 31 5.77 -6.97 68.58
C VAL A 31 5.05 -5.72 69.05
N THR A 32 4.56 -4.93 68.09
CA THR A 32 3.76 -3.74 68.38
C THR A 32 2.35 -3.91 67.83
N LEU A 33 1.37 -3.75 68.72
CA LEU A 33 -0.03 -3.62 68.37
C LEU A 33 -0.32 -2.13 68.18
N HIS A 34 -0.35 -1.68 66.93
CA HIS A 34 -0.64 -0.28 66.60
C HIS A 34 -2.13 -0.10 66.31
N SER A 35 -2.79 0.79 67.06
CA SER A 35 -4.17 1.15 66.79
C SER A 35 -4.30 2.49 66.08
N GLU A 36 -4.88 2.46 64.89
CA GLU A 36 -5.20 3.67 64.12
C GLU A 36 -6.46 4.37 64.65
N VAL A 37 -7.31 3.61 65.34
CA VAL A 37 -8.56 4.06 65.93
C VAL A 37 -8.34 4.76 67.26
N CYS A 38 -7.38 4.30 68.06
CA CYS A 38 -6.99 4.90 69.33
C CYS A 38 -6.07 6.12 69.17
N LYS A 39 -6.50 7.02 68.29
CA LYS A 39 -6.04 8.35 67.89
C LYS A 39 -5.29 9.35 68.76
N VAL A 40 -5.04 9.23 70.07
CA VAL A 40 -5.22 10.48 70.88
C VAL A 40 -4.13 10.86 71.89
N ASN A 41 -3.81 12.16 71.86
CA ASN A 41 -3.05 12.96 72.82
C ASN A 41 -3.71 13.09 74.23
N ASP A 42 -4.47 12.10 74.72
CA ASP A 42 -5.10 12.19 76.05
C ASP A 42 -5.35 10.82 76.70
N THR A 43 -5.46 10.85 78.03
CA THR A 43 -5.61 9.75 79.04
C THR A 43 -6.83 8.82 78.88
N ALA A 44 -7.49 8.78 77.73
CA ALA A 44 -8.77 8.09 77.49
C ALA A 44 -8.69 6.78 76.68
N THR A 45 -7.50 6.20 76.53
CA THR A 45 -7.27 4.96 75.76
C THR A 45 -7.15 3.74 76.68
N LEU A 46 -8.00 2.74 76.46
CA LEU A 46 -8.06 1.52 77.27
C LEU A 46 -7.61 0.30 76.46
N TRP A 47 -6.46 -0.26 76.81
CA TRP A 47 -5.97 -1.53 76.25
C TRP A 47 -6.34 -2.70 77.14
N LYS A 48 -6.94 -3.72 76.54
CA LYS A 48 -7.29 -4.96 77.22
C LYS A 48 -6.76 -6.16 76.45
N GLN A 49 -6.40 -7.21 77.18
CA GLN A 49 -6.23 -8.56 76.65
C GLN A 49 -7.30 -9.45 77.26
N GLU A 50 -8.05 -10.14 76.41
CA GLU A 50 -9.02 -11.15 76.77
C GLU A 50 -8.43 -12.53 76.46
N THR A 51 -8.33 -13.35 77.50
CA THR A 51 -7.96 -14.78 77.43
C THR A 51 -9.12 -15.59 78.00
N ASP A 52 -9.16 -16.90 77.72
CA ASP A 52 -10.27 -17.77 78.17
C ASP A 52 -10.48 -17.80 79.69
N GLN A 53 -9.49 -17.37 80.47
CA GLN A 53 -9.50 -17.42 81.94
C GLN A 53 -9.39 -16.06 82.63
N THR A 54 -8.84 -15.03 81.95
CA THR A 54 -8.51 -13.74 82.58
C THR A 54 -8.60 -12.56 81.61
N ILE A 55 -9.01 -11.39 82.13
CA ILE A 55 -9.00 -10.12 81.41
C ILE A 55 -7.94 -9.22 82.02
N TYR A 56 -6.89 -8.90 81.26
CA TYR A 56 -5.87 -7.93 81.66
C TYR A 56 -6.22 -6.55 81.13
N VAL A 57 -6.16 -5.53 81.98
CA VAL A 57 -6.39 -4.13 81.59
C VAL A 57 -5.10 -3.34 81.75
N TYR A 58 -4.29 -3.26 80.69
CA TYR A 58 -2.95 -2.68 80.74
C TYR A 58 -2.93 -1.20 81.09
N SER A 59 -3.94 -0.43 80.66
CA SER A 59 -4.01 1.01 80.98
C SER A 59 -4.17 1.30 82.47
N ASN A 60 -4.63 0.34 83.28
CA ASN A 60 -4.79 0.48 84.73
C ASN A 60 -3.57 0.01 85.53
N MET A 61 -2.60 -0.63 84.86
CA MET A 61 -1.40 -1.16 85.51
C MET A 61 -0.37 -0.06 85.73
N SER A 62 0.31 -0.10 86.88
CA SER A 62 1.48 0.72 87.14
C SER A 62 2.65 0.39 86.21
N ALA A 63 3.58 1.33 86.03
CA ALA A 63 4.78 1.09 85.21
C ALA A 63 5.62 -0.11 85.69
N ALA A 64 5.60 -0.41 87.00
CA ALA A 64 6.29 -1.57 87.56
C ALA A 64 5.62 -2.90 87.18
N GLU A 65 4.28 -2.95 87.17
CA GLU A 65 3.52 -4.12 86.72
C GLU A 65 3.67 -4.37 85.23
N GLN A 66 3.61 -3.31 84.41
CA GLN A 66 3.86 -3.38 82.97
C GLN A 66 5.28 -3.91 82.68
N LYS A 67 6.29 -3.41 83.41
CA LYS A 67 7.68 -3.89 83.31
C LYS A 67 7.82 -5.36 83.70
N ARG A 68 7.12 -5.81 84.75
CA ARG A 68 7.12 -7.24 85.18
C ARG A 68 6.51 -8.14 84.10
N MET A 69 5.52 -7.65 83.37
CA MET A 69 4.89 -8.36 82.26
C MET A 69 5.64 -8.22 80.94
N GLY A 70 6.68 -7.39 80.85
CA GLY A 70 7.42 -7.17 79.61
C GLY A 70 6.63 -6.40 78.55
N VAL A 71 5.67 -5.58 78.97
CA VAL A 71 4.79 -4.79 78.09
C VAL A 71 5.05 -3.31 78.32
N VAL A 72 4.98 -2.51 77.26
CA VAL A 72 5.09 -1.05 77.30
C VAL A 72 3.88 -0.46 76.58
N LEU A 73 3.10 0.32 77.32
CA LEU A 73 2.01 1.10 76.73
C LEU A 73 2.54 2.48 76.34
N TYR A 74 2.40 2.83 75.06
CA TYR A 74 2.82 4.12 74.56
C TYR A 74 1.77 4.71 73.62
N LYS A 75 1.07 5.75 74.08
CA LYS A 75 -0.01 6.42 73.35
C LYS A 75 -1.05 5.40 72.82
N ASN A 76 -1.04 5.16 71.51
CA ASN A 76 -1.94 4.27 70.79
C ASN A 76 -1.32 2.91 70.44
N CYS A 77 -0.16 2.60 71.02
CA CYS A 77 0.59 1.38 70.77
C CYS A 77 0.74 0.57 72.05
N LEU A 78 0.47 -0.73 71.97
CA LEU A 78 0.87 -1.70 72.98
C LEU A 78 2.08 -2.47 72.44
N VAL A 79 3.24 -2.32 73.08
CA VAL A 79 4.48 -2.99 72.67
C VAL A 79 4.77 -4.12 73.64
N ILE A 80 4.95 -5.34 73.13
CA ILE A 80 5.41 -6.48 73.91
C ILE A 80 6.89 -6.65 73.59
N LEU A 81 7.74 -6.51 74.62
CA LEU A 81 9.19 -6.46 74.46
C LEU A 81 9.79 -7.83 74.10
N ARG A 82 9.27 -8.90 74.70
CA ARG A 82 9.64 -10.29 74.39
C ARG A 82 8.39 -11.14 74.45
N ALA A 83 7.83 -11.48 73.29
CA ALA A 83 6.64 -12.28 73.18
C ALA A 83 6.87 -13.68 73.77
N SER A 84 5.84 -14.23 74.40
CA SER A 84 5.86 -15.57 75.00
C SER A 84 4.46 -16.16 74.91
N GLY A 85 4.30 -17.47 75.12
CA GLY A 85 2.99 -18.13 74.98
C GLY A 85 1.86 -17.48 75.80
N ASN A 86 2.18 -16.85 76.93
CA ASN A 86 1.21 -16.15 77.79
C ASN A 86 0.64 -14.87 77.15
N HIS A 87 1.31 -14.34 76.12
CA HIS A 87 0.86 -13.15 75.40
C HIS A 87 -0.10 -13.49 74.27
N THR A 88 -0.29 -14.76 73.91
CA THR A 88 -1.29 -15.16 72.91
C THR A 88 -2.70 -14.82 73.40
N GLY A 89 -3.53 -14.26 72.53
CA GLY A 89 -4.92 -13.93 72.86
C GLY A 89 -5.47 -12.74 72.08
N ASN A 90 -6.68 -12.32 72.47
CA ASN A 90 -7.40 -11.24 71.81
C ASN A 90 -7.15 -9.93 72.53
N TYR A 91 -6.62 -8.95 71.81
CA TYR A 91 -6.39 -7.61 72.32
C TYR A 91 -7.44 -6.65 71.78
N SER A 92 -7.88 -5.73 72.61
CA SER A 92 -8.76 -4.66 72.19
C SER A 92 -8.25 -3.32 72.68
N CYS A 93 -8.27 -2.34 71.79
CA CYS A 93 -8.06 -0.94 72.12
C CYS A 93 -9.41 -0.22 72.06
N HIS A 94 -9.82 0.42 73.14
CA HIS A 94 -11.04 1.18 73.24
C HIS A 94 -10.75 2.66 73.48
N TYR A 95 -11.33 3.53 72.66
CA TYR A 95 -11.31 4.97 72.90
C TYR A 95 -12.60 5.41 73.60
N LEU A 96 -12.50 5.72 74.89
CA LEU A 96 -13.64 5.89 75.80
C LEU A 96 -14.60 7.02 75.38
N ARG A 97 -14.14 8.03 74.64
CA ARG A 97 -14.96 9.20 74.26
C ARG A 97 -15.81 9.02 73.01
N ARG A 98 -15.46 8.11 72.08
CA ARG A 98 -16.20 7.94 70.80
C ARG A 98 -16.78 6.54 70.60
N ASN A 99 -16.64 5.64 71.59
CA ASN A 99 -17.08 4.25 71.50
C ASN A 99 -16.53 3.52 70.25
N HIS A 100 -15.34 3.92 69.79
CA HIS A 100 -14.64 3.20 68.73
C HIS A 100 -13.67 2.21 69.38
N SER A 101 -13.65 0.99 68.87
CA SER A 101 -12.72 -0.04 69.29
C SER A 101 -12.03 -0.66 68.09
N GLN A 102 -10.81 -1.16 68.32
CA GLN A 102 -10.09 -1.98 67.36
C GLN A 102 -9.65 -3.26 68.05
N ARG A 103 -9.89 -4.38 67.38
CA ARG A 103 -9.56 -5.72 67.88
C ARG A 103 -8.33 -6.27 67.15
N PHE A 104 -7.50 -7.00 67.87
CA PHE A 104 -6.32 -7.68 67.36
C PHE A 104 -6.30 -9.10 67.89
N THR A 105 -5.84 -10.04 67.08
CA THR A 105 -5.56 -11.42 67.51
C THR A 105 -4.05 -11.58 67.50
N LEU A 106 -3.41 -11.79 68.65
CA LEU A 106 -1.97 -12.05 68.70
C LEU A 106 -1.74 -13.55 68.90
N THR A 107 -0.99 -14.15 67.98
CA THR A 107 -0.53 -15.54 68.11
C THR A 107 0.99 -15.58 68.19
N VAL A 108 1.50 -16.13 69.29
CA VAL A 108 2.95 -16.31 69.51
C VAL A 108 3.32 -17.74 69.13
N TYR A 109 4.18 -17.88 68.11
CA TYR A 109 4.64 -19.18 67.64
C TYR A 109 6.02 -19.51 68.20
N THR A 110 6.32 -20.81 68.28
CA THR A 110 7.67 -21.29 68.58
C THR A 110 8.61 -21.01 67.38
N PRO A 111 9.92 -20.84 67.61
CA PRO A 111 10.88 -20.54 66.54
C PRO A 111 10.96 -21.57 65.40
N GLN A 112 10.40 -22.77 65.57
CA GLN A 112 10.39 -23.88 64.60
C GLN A 112 9.01 -24.13 63.96
N SER A 113 8.06 -23.21 64.13
CA SER A 113 6.71 -23.38 63.61
C SER A 113 6.64 -23.17 62.10
N LYS A 114 6.36 -24.23 61.34
CA LYS A 114 6.08 -24.14 59.88
C LYS A 114 4.91 -23.22 59.57
N GLU A 115 3.90 -23.17 60.44
CA GLU A 115 2.70 -22.34 60.25
C GLU A 115 3.02 -20.84 60.35
N TYR A 116 4.02 -20.47 61.17
CA TYR A 116 4.50 -19.09 61.25
C TYR A 116 5.23 -18.71 59.96
N ASP A 117 6.08 -19.60 59.47
CA ASP A 117 6.87 -19.37 58.27
C ASP A 117 5.99 -19.18 57.04
N GLU A 118 4.83 -19.82 56.94
CA GLU A 118 3.88 -19.60 55.85
C GLU A 118 3.14 -18.24 55.94
N LYS A 119 2.73 -17.85 57.15
CA LYS A 119 1.93 -16.63 57.37
C LYS A 119 2.75 -15.33 57.38
N ASN A 120 4.07 -15.40 57.50
CA ASN A 120 4.96 -14.24 57.59
C ASN A 120 5.98 -14.14 56.42
N ARG A 121 5.62 -14.64 55.23
CA ARG A 121 6.42 -14.49 53.99
C ARG A 121 6.03 -13.25 53.23
N PHE A 122 7.05 -12.50 52.82
CA PHE A 122 6.95 -11.38 51.90
C PHE A 122 7.71 -11.74 50.62
N SER A 123 7.26 -11.29 49.47
CA SER A 123 7.91 -11.56 48.19
C SER A 123 8.46 -10.26 47.59
N ASP A 124 9.73 -10.27 47.20
CA ASP A 124 10.37 -9.22 46.43
C ASP A 124 10.77 -9.78 45.05
N LEU A 125 10.64 -8.95 44.01
CA LEU A 125 10.93 -9.31 42.62
C LEU A 125 12.04 -8.40 42.08
N CYS A 126 13.07 -9.00 41.49
CA CYS A 126 14.17 -8.29 40.84
C CYS A 126 14.49 -8.86 39.46
N TYR A 127 15.20 -8.07 38.65
CA TYR A 127 15.56 -8.43 37.28
C TYR A 127 17.07 -8.51 37.07
N THR A 128 17.51 -9.50 36.30
CA THR A 128 18.91 -9.68 35.91
C THR A 128 19.14 -9.33 34.42
N PRO A 129 20.27 -8.69 34.05
CA PRO A 129 21.33 -8.15 34.92
C PRO A 129 20.98 -6.75 35.45
N GLY A 130 21.00 -6.54 36.77
CA GLY A 130 20.69 -5.24 37.37
C GLY A 130 20.96 -5.22 38.87
N SER A 131 21.00 -4.02 39.45
CA SER A 131 21.05 -3.87 40.91
C SER A 131 19.69 -4.15 41.52
N CYS A 132 19.65 -4.81 42.67
CA CYS A 132 18.43 -5.18 43.37
C CYS A 132 18.51 -4.73 44.83
N GLN A 133 17.42 -4.16 45.36
CA GLN A 133 17.30 -3.81 46.77
C GLN A 133 16.09 -4.51 47.37
N MET A 134 16.34 -5.43 48.30
CA MET A 134 15.30 -6.09 49.08
C MET A 134 14.81 -5.17 50.21
N PHE A 135 13.49 -5.12 50.39
CA PHE A 135 12.87 -4.30 51.40
C PHE A 135 12.42 -5.14 52.58
N CYS A 136 13.09 -4.94 53.71
CA CYS A 136 12.64 -5.55 54.95
C CYS A 136 11.26 -4.96 55.33
N PRO A 137 10.23 -5.76 55.65
CA PRO A 137 8.89 -5.28 55.96
C PRO A 137 8.84 -4.26 57.10
N SER A 138 7.99 -3.24 56.97
CA SER A 138 7.74 -2.21 58.00
C SER A 138 6.40 -2.37 58.70
N VAL A 139 5.99 -3.62 58.96
CA VAL A 139 4.77 -3.91 59.70
C VAL A 139 5.03 -3.87 61.20
N ASN A 140 4.04 -3.41 61.98
CA ASN A 140 4.08 -3.41 63.45
C ASN A 140 5.31 -2.69 64.04
N THR A 141 5.74 -1.60 63.41
CA THR A 141 6.88 -0.80 63.87
C THR A 141 6.61 -0.15 65.22
N PRO A 142 7.58 -0.16 66.14
CA PRO A 142 7.41 0.44 67.45
C PRO A 142 7.38 1.98 67.40
N PRO A 143 6.90 2.65 68.47
CA PRO A 143 6.92 4.10 68.59
C PRO A 143 8.33 4.71 68.54
N LYS A 144 8.42 6.02 68.32
CA LYS A 144 9.68 6.77 68.16
C LYS A 144 10.69 6.63 69.31
N ASP A 145 10.23 6.32 70.52
CA ASP A 145 11.11 6.09 71.68
C ASP A 145 11.96 4.81 71.56
N PHE A 146 11.54 3.88 70.70
CA PHE A 146 12.34 2.73 70.29
C PHE A 146 13.26 3.15 69.14
N LYS A 147 14.52 3.43 69.46
CA LYS A 147 15.49 3.92 68.48
C LYS A 147 15.89 2.78 67.54
N PRO A 148 15.77 2.92 66.21
CA PRO A 148 16.23 1.90 65.28
C PRO A 148 17.75 1.73 65.40
N ASN A 149 18.21 0.49 65.47
CA ASN A 149 19.62 0.11 65.65
C ASN A 149 20.18 -0.68 64.45
N GLY A 150 19.55 -0.50 63.28
CA GLY A 150 19.96 -1.13 62.03
C GLY A 150 19.19 -2.41 61.69
N THR A 151 19.38 -2.86 60.44
CA THR A 151 18.78 -4.07 59.88
C THR A 151 19.89 -4.99 59.39
N THR A 152 19.85 -6.25 59.78
CA THR A 152 20.78 -7.28 59.29
C THR A 152 20.03 -8.28 58.41
N TRP A 153 20.74 -8.89 57.48
CA TRP A 153 20.21 -9.87 56.55
C TRP A 153 21.00 -11.17 56.63
N HIS A 154 20.30 -12.29 56.55
CA HIS A 154 20.89 -13.62 56.42
C HIS A 154 20.08 -14.47 55.47
N THR A 155 20.73 -15.48 54.87
CA THR A 155 20.02 -16.51 54.10
C THR A 155 19.30 -17.47 55.05
N GLU A 156 18.37 -18.28 54.54
CA GLU A 156 17.72 -19.34 55.31
C GLU A 156 18.72 -20.32 55.96
N ASN A 157 19.90 -20.49 55.35
CA ASN A 157 20.99 -21.32 55.86
C ASN A 157 21.82 -20.64 56.97
N GLY A 158 21.51 -19.39 57.32
CA GLY A 158 22.20 -18.61 58.35
C GLY A 158 23.46 -17.88 57.88
N GLU A 159 23.72 -17.83 56.57
CA GLU A 159 24.87 -17.10 56.03
C GLU A 159 24.58 -15.59 55.99
N PRO A 160 25.56 -14.71 56.31
CA PRO A 160 25.38 -13.28 56.21
C PRO A 160 25.05 -12.85 54.77
N SER A 161 24.05 -12.00 54.61
CA SER A 161 23.65 -11.44 53.31
C SER A 161 23.49 -9.92 53.38
N SER A 162 23.23 -9.30 52.24
CA SER A 162 22.94 -7.88 52.09
C SER A 162 21.50 -7.68 51.60
N GLY A 163 20.85 -6.61 52.06
CA GLY A 163 19.58 -6.17 51.48
C GLY A 163 19.75 -5.45 50.14
N TYR A 164 20.99 -5.25 49.67
CA TYR A 164 21.31 -4.61 48.40
C TYR A 164 22.36 -5.42 47.65
N PHE A 165 22.07 -5.70 46.38
CA PHE A 165 22.95 -6.37 45.43
C PHE A 165 23.26 -5.40 44.29
N SER A 166 24.54 -5.20 43.99
CA SER A 166 24.95 -4.37 42.85
C SER A 166 24.63 -5.01 41.50
N SER A 167 24.59 -6.34 41.46
CA SER A 167 24.18 -7.15 40.31
C SER A 167 23.59 -8.46 40.82
N VAL A 168 22.36 -8.77 40.44
CA VAL A 168 21.72 -10.06 40.77
C VAL A 168 21.74 -11.02 39.59
N GLU A 169 21.80 -12.31 39.91
CA GLU A 169 21.67 -13.45 39.02
C GLU A 169 20.51 -14.35 39.46
N GLU A 170 20.01 -15.22 38.57
CA GLU A 170 18.92 -16.16 38.88
C GLU A 170 19.22 -17.03 40.11
N LYS A 171 20.50 -17.37 40.33
CA LYS A 171 20.97 -18.17 41.49
C LYS A 171 20.81 -17.46 42.83
N ASP A 172 20.65 -16.13 42.83
CA ASP A 172 20.46 -15.34 44.03
C ASP A 172 19.00 -15.40 44.52
N SER A 173 18.09 -15.98 43.72
CA SER A 173 16.72 -16.27 44.14
C SER A 173 16.72 -17.21 45.35
N GLY A 174 15.93 -16.90 46.35
CA GLY A 174 15.92 -17.69 47.58
C GLY A 174 15.18 -17.02 48.73
N VAL A 175 15.31 -17.64 49.90
CA VAL A 175 14.68 -17.17 51.13
C VAL A 175 15.70 -16.42 51.97
N TYR A 176 15.40 -15.16 52.24
CA TYR A 176 16.20 -14.25 53.04
C TYR A 176 15.44 -13.86 54.30
N ILE A 177 16.15 -13.69 55.41
CA ILE A 177 15.58 -13.28 56.67
C ILE A 177 16.20 -11.93 57.05
N CYS A 178 15.36 -10.93 57.20
CA CYS A 178 15.78 -9.62 57.70
C CYS A 178 15.46 -9.48 59.18
N THR A 179 16.43 -8.99 59.96
CA THR A 179 16.27 -8.72 61.39
C THR A 179 16.39 -7.23 61.64
N ARG A 180 15.30 -6.61 62.09
CA ARG A 180 15.30 -5.21 62.53
C ARG A 180 15.54 -5.16 64.03
N SER A 181 16.51 -4.36 64.45
CA SER A 181 16.84 -4.19 65.87
C SER A 181 16.43 -2.79 66.36
N TYR A 182 15.92 -2.71 67.58
CA TYR A 182 15.51 -1.46 68.22
C TYR A 182 16.06 -1.38 69.65
N ALA A 183 16.65 -0.23 69.99
CA ALA A 183 17.18 0.05 71.31
C ALA A 183 16.11 0.74 72.19
N TYR A 184 15.83 0.17 73.35
CA TYR A 184 14.92 0.72 74.35
C TYR A 184 15.40 0.40 75.77
N SER A 185 15.48 1.41 76.63
CA SER A 185 15.89 1.28 78.05
C SER A 185 17.22 0.51 78.24
N GLY A 186 18.20 0.76 77.35
CA GLY A 186 19.53 0.12 77.40
C GLY A 186 19.57 -1.33 76.92
N GLN A 187 18.47 -1.88 76.41
CA GLN A 187 18.40 -3.23 75.82
C GLN A 187 18.05 -3.16 74.32
N ILE A 188 18.40 -4.21 73.59
CA ILE A 188 18.10 -4.37 72.17
C ILE A 188 16.99 -5.41 72.01
N TYR A 189 16.01 -5.08 71.18
CA TYR A 189 14.87 -5.93 70.85
C TYR A 189 14.79 -6.13 69.34
N ASN A 190 14.58 -7.38 68.92
CA ASN A 190 14.63 -7.77 67.51
C ASN A 190 13.25 -8.15 66.99
N MET A 191 13.05 -7.91 65.70
CA MET A 191 11.91 -8.35 64.91
C MET A 191 12.44 -9.03 63.64
N THR A 192 12.03 -10.25 63.35
CA THR A 192 12.46 -10.96 62.12
C THR A 192 11.33 -11.09 61.11
N PHE A 193 11.69 -11.02 59.83
CA PHE A 193 10.77 -11.21 58.72
C PHE A 193 11.42 -12.04 57.62
N THR A 194 10.63 -12.86 56.95
CA THR A 194 11.06 -13.73 55.85
C THR A 194 10.68 -13.09 54.52
N VAL A 195 11.67 -12.85 53.67
CA VAL A 195 11.54 -12.28 52.33
C VAL A 195 12.01 -13.31 51.29
N ILE A 196 11.13 -13.66 50.36
CA ILE A 196 11.43 -14.51 49.21
C ILE A 196 11.85 -13.58 48.09
N LEU A 197 13.11 -13.69 47.65
CA LEU A 197 13.59 -13.00 46.47
C LEU A 197 13.40 -13.88 45.24
N ASP A 198 12.66 -13.38 44.26
CA ASP A 198 12.56 -13.97 42.93
C ASP A 198 13.34 -13.11 41.93
N VAL A 199 14.33 -13.69 41.25
CA VAL A 199 15.14 -13.00 40.24
C VAL A 199 14.80 -13.53 38.85
N GLN A 200 14.22 -12.67 38.02
CA GLN A 200 13.81 -13.00 36.66
C GLN A 200 14.70 -12.32 35.62
N ARG A 201 14.80 -12.86 34.40
CA ARG A 201 15.46 -12.14 33.30
C ARG A 201 14.59 -10.99 32.85
N GLU A 202 15.21 -9.83 32.65
CA GLU A 202 14.53 -8.70 32.04
C GLU A 202 14.07 -9.10 30.63
N LYS A 203 12.74 -9.16 30.43
CA LYS A 203 12.20 -9.38 29.09
C LYS A 203 12.53 -8.12 28.30
N PRO A 204 13.09 -8.22 27.07
CA PRO A 204 13.32 -7.04 26.26
C PRO A 204 11.97 -6.36 26.07
N VAL A 205 11.87 -5.11 26.51
CA VAL A 205 10.74 -4.24 26.20
C VAL A 205 10.64 -4.21 24.68
N LYS A 206 9.70 -4.98 24.09
CA LYS A 206 9.30 -4.81 22.68
C LYS A 206 9.02 -3.33 22.52
N ASN A 207 9.44 -2.70 21.43
CA ASN A 207 9.21 -1.26 21.19
C ASN A 207 7.71 -0.91 21.40
N LEU A 208 7.37 -0.47 22.61
CA LEU A 208 6.04 -0.07 23.01
C LEU A 208 5.77 1.32 22.42
N GLY A 209 4.60 1.48 21.82
CA GLY A 209 4.22 2.74 21.18
C GLY A 209 3.47 2.54 19.86
N ILE A 210 3.20 3.66 19.19
CA ILE A 210 2.53 3.68 17.89
C ILE A 210 3.50 3.13 16.83
N SER A 211 3.13 1.99 16.26
CA SER A 211 3.86 1.32 15.17
C SER A 211 3.43 1.80 13.78
N PHE A 212 2.20 2.31 13.67
CA PHE A 212 1.63 2.86 12.45
C PHE A 212 0.46 3.78 12.82
N PRO A 213 0.22 4.91 12.15
CA PRO A 213 1.02 5.51 11.09
C PRO A 213 2.31 6.14 11.60
N ASN A 214 3.22 6.50 10.68
CA ASN A 214 4.37 7.33 11.01
C ASN A 214 3.92 8.77 11.26
N ASP A 215 4.62 9.48 12.14
CA ASP A 215 4.35 10.91 12.37
C ASP A 215 4.62 11.72 11.08
N GLY A 216 3.66 12.57 10.70
CA GLY A 216 3.67 13.31 9.44
C GLY A 216 3.26 12.52 8.19
N GLN A 217 2.77 11.28 8.34
CA GLN A 217 2.35 10.46 7.20
C GLN A 217 1.11 11.05 6.50
N VAL A 218 1.14 11.03 5.17
CA VAL A 218 0.06 11.53 4.31
C VAL A 218 -0.75 10.37 3.76
N PHE A 219 -2.08 10.44 3.86
CA PHE A 219 -2.99 9.45 3.31
C PHE A 219 -3.79 10.04 2.15
N GLU A 220 -3.74 9.36 1.00
CA GLU A 220 -4.53 9.74 -0.15
C GLU A 220 -5.98 9.24 -0.01
N VAL A 221 -6.96 10.13 -0.13
CA VAL A 221 -8.39 9.86 0.03
C VAL A 221 -9.21 10.46 -1.10
N GLU A 222 -10.35 9.84 -1.40
CA GLU A 222 -11.33 10.38 -2.34
C GLU A 222 -12.40 11.18 -1.59
N VAL A 223 -12.55 12.46 -1.94
CA VAL A 223 -13.63 13.32 -1.42
C VAL A 223 -14.98 12.74 -1.81
N GLY A 224 -15.92 12.69 -0.87
CA GLY A 224 -17.27 12.13 -1.05
C GLY A 224 -17.36 10.61 -0.86
N LYS A 225 -16.25 9.91 -0.57
CA LYS A 225 -16.24 8.47 -0.30
C LYS A 225 -15.88 8.15 1.15
N ARG A 226 -16.14 6.90 1.53
CA ARG A 226 -15.75 6.33 2.83
C ARG A 226 -14.23 6.09 2.86
N ALA A 227 -13.58 6.43 3.96
CA ALA A 227 -12.16 6.16 4.19
C ALA A 227 -11.94 5.63 5.61
N GLU A 228 -10.96 4.74 5.77
CA GLU A 228 -10.61 4.12 7.06
C GLU A 228 -9.09 4.16 7.24
N ILE A 229 -8.64 4.72 8.37
CA ILE A 229 -7.22 4.91 8.66
C ILE A 229 -6.88 4.25 9.99
N PRO A 230 -6.11 3.15 10.00
CA PRO A 230 -5.77 2.45 11.23
C PRO A 230 -4.60 3.13 11.95
N CYS A 231 -4.70 3.24 13.28
CA CYS A 231 -3.58 3.51 14.17
C CYS A 231 -3.28 2.25 14.99
N LYS A 232 -2.10 1.68 14.81
CA LYS A 232 -1.66 0.43 15.44
C LYS A 232 -0.61 0.72 16.50
N ALA A 233 -0.90 0.38 17.74
CA ALA A 233 0.01 0.48 18.87
C ALA A 233 0.39 -0.93 19.37
N LEU A 234 1.69 -1.16 19.60
CA LEU A 234 2.17 -2.37 20.26
C LEU A 234 2.05 -2.17 21.77
N THR A 235 1.45 -3.15 22.44
CA THR A 235 1.23 -3.18 23.89
C THR A 235 1.91 -4.41 24.51
N ASP A 236 2.23 -4.32 25.79
CA ASP A 236 2.55 -5.47 26.63
C ASP A 236 1.27 -5.86 27.38
N SER A 237 0.92 -7.14 27.39
CA SER A 237 -0.26 -7.67 28.08
C SER A 237 -0.20 -7.56 29.61
N THR A 238 0.98 -7.23 30.16
CA THR A 238 1.23 -7.13 31.61
C THR A 238 1.06 -5.72 32.20
N LEU A 239 1.03 -4.70 31.35
CA LEU A 239 0.76 -3.31 31.74
C LEU A 239 -0.65 -2.94 31.31
N ASP A 240 -1.22 -1.85 31.84
CA ASP A 240 -2.49 -1.27 31.40
C ASP A 240 -2.17 -0.02 30.57
N PRO A 241 -1.68 -0.18 29.32
CA PRO A 241 -1.22 0.95 28.53
C PRO A 241 -2.47 1.54 27.89
N GLY A 242 -2.86 2.73 28.33
CA GLY A 242 -4.09 3.38 27.89
C GLY A 242 -4.36 3.22 26.39
N SER A 243 -5.62 3.06 26.01
CA SER A 243 -5.99 2.74 24.63
C SER A 243 -5.65 3.89 23.67
N PRO A 244 -5.16 3.59 22.44
CA PRO A 244 -4.95 4.61 21.44
C PRO A 244 -6.29 5.27 21.06
N PHE A 245 -6.28 6.60 20.95
CA PHE A 245 -7.45 7.40 20.57
C PHE A 245 -7.11 8.43 19.50
N TRP A 246 -8.15 8.95 18.84
CA TRP A 246 -8.01 9.92 17.75
C TRP A 246 -8.45 11.33 18.16
N LEU A 247 -7.68 12.31 17.70
CA LEU A 247 -8.00 13.73 17.76
C LEU A 247 -8.17 14.29 16.35
N SER A 248 -9.20 15.11 16.14
CA SER A 248 -9.39 15.93 14.95
C SER A 248 -8.98 17.37 15.31
N GLY A 249 -7.82 17.81 14.83
CA GLY A 249 -7.17 19.02 15.31
C GLY A 249 -6.83 18.92 16.80
N SER A 250 -7.65 19.57 17.64
CA SER A 250 -7.54 19.53 19.10
C SER A 250 -8.76 18.89 19.78
N SER A 251 -9.77 18.49 19.01
CA SER A 251 -11.02 17.93 19.51
C SER A 251 -10.98 16.40 19.51
N PHE A 252 -11.52 15.79 20.56
CA PHE A 252 -11.65 14.33 20.65
C PHE A 252 -12.64 13.81 19.60
N VAL A 253 -12.26 12.73 18.90
CA VAL A 253 -13.16 12.01 17.99
C VAL A 253 -13.89 10.95 18.80
N GLU A 254 -15.21 10.86 18.68
CA GLU A 254 -15.99 9.91 19.49
C GLU A 254 -15.73 8.44 19.09
N GLU A 255 -15.67 7.57 20.09
CA GLU A 255 -15.50 6.12 19.92
C GLU A 255 -16.84 5.46 19.58
N ASP A 256 -16.86 4.60 18.57
CA ASP A 256 -17.99 3.77 18.12
C ASP A 256 -19.31 4.52 17.87
N ASN A 257 -19.29 5.85 17.75
CA ASN A 257 -20.47 6.62 17.38
C ASN A 257 -20.77 6.49 15.87
N ARG A 258 -21.50 5.43 15.52
CA ARG A 258 -21.99 5.20 14.16
C ARG A 258 -22.96 6.26 13.64
N ASN A 259 -23.43 7.21 14.45
CA ASN A 259 -24.22 8.34 13.96
C ASN A 259 -23.33 9.48 13.47
N ALA A 260 -22.15 9.68 14.09
CA ALA A 260 -21.19 10.68 13.66
C ALA A 260 -20.69 10.42 12.22
N ARG A 261 -20.26 11.50 11.54
CA ARG A 261 -19.63 11.41 10.21
C ARG A 261 -18.22 10.84 10.29
N VAL A 262 -17.48 11.26 11.31
CA VAL A 262 -16.13 10.82 11.65
C VAL A 262 -16.15 10.27 13.06
N TYR A 263 -15.73 9.03 13.22
CA TYR A 263 -15.63 8.33 14.51
C TYR A 263 -14.44 7.37 14.46
N PHE A 264 -14.00 6.84 15.59
CA PHE A 264 -13.01 5.77 15.59
C PHE A 264 -13.56 4.51 16.27
N SER A 265 -13.04 3.34 15.89
CA SER A 265 -13.38 2.06 16.52
C SER A 265 -12.13 1.37 17.04
N PHE A 266 -12.24 0.73 18.21
CA PHE A 266 -11.15 0.03 18.85
C PHE A 266 -11.17 -1.49 18.53
N SER A 267 -10.00 -2.07 18.36
CA SER A 267 -9.83 -3.51 18.20
C SER A 267 -8.50 -3.97 18.82
N PHE A 268 -8.49 -5.15 19.40
CA PHE A 268 -7.30 -5.74 20.02
C PHE A 268 -7.02 -7.12 19.42
N ASP A 269 -5.80 -7.32 18.93
CA ASP A 269 -5.32 -8.62 18.47
C ASP A 269 -4.46 -9.28 19.55
N ASN A 270 -5.02 -10.31 20.17
CA ASN A 270 -4.42 -11.07 21.26
C ASN A 270 -3.20 -11.90 20.80
N ARG A 271 -3.04 -12.19 19.50
CA ARG A 271 -1.89 -12.97 18.99
C ARG A 271 -0.64 -12.12 18.85
N THR A 272 -0.82 -10.87 18.46
CA THR A 272 0.26 -9.92 18.18
C THR A 272 0.47 -8.91 19.31
N GLU A 273 -0.41 -8.94 20.32
CA GLU A 273 -0.46 -7.95 21.41
C GLU A 273 -0.51 -6.53 20.84
N GLN A 274 -1.38 -6.34 19.84
CA GLN A 274 -1.50 -5.08 19.10
C GLN A 274 -2.89 -4.49 19.27
N MET A 275 -2.94 -3.25 19.71
CA MET A 275 -4.14 -2.43 19.76
C MET A 275 -4.28 -1.63 18.46
N THR A 276 -5.46 -1.60 17.86
CA THR A 276 -5.72 -0.82 16.65
C THR A 276 -6.95 0.07 16.84
N ALA A 277 -6.75 1.39 16.77
CA ALA A 277 -7.80 2.40 16.72
C ALA A 277 -7.99 2.87 15.27
N THR A 278 -9.12 2.52 14.65
CA THR A 278 -9.37 2.80 13.23
C THR A 278 -10.26 4.03 13.09
N LEU A 279 -9.71 5.12 12.55
CA LEU A 279 -10.45 6.34 12.24
C LEU A 279 -11.27 6.13 10.97
N THR A 280 -12.60 6.24 11.08
CA THR A 280 -13.54 6.01 10.00
C THR A 280 -14.22 7.32 9.60
N PHE A 281 -14.11 7.65 8.33
CA PHE A 281 -14.87 8.71 7.65
C PHE A 281 -15.98 8.05 6.86
N LYS A 282 -17.25 8.31 7.17
CA LYS A 282 -18.37 7.87 6.31
C LYS A 282 -18.32 8.51 4.94
N GLU A 283 -18.00 9.80 4.93
CA GLU A 283 -17.86 10.63 3.76
C GLU A 283 -16.77 11.66 4.05
N VAL A 284 -15.69 11.64 3.27
CA VAL A 284 -14.58 12.60 3.36
C VAL A 284 -15.03 13.92 2.75
N LYS A 285 -14.85 15.02 3.48
CA LYS A 285 -15.14 16.38 3.03
C LYS A 285 -13.84 17.15 2.73
N GLU A 286 -13.96 18.22 1.95
CA GLU A 286 -12.82 19.12 1.65
C GLU A 286 -12.19 19.71 2.94
N GLU A 287 -13.00 19.96 3.97
CA GLU A 287 -12.54 20.45 5.29
C GLU A 287 -11.60 19.45 6.00
N ASP A 288 -11.77 18.14 5.75
CA ASP A 288 -10.94 17.10 6.35
C ASP A 288 -9.52 17.11 5.77
N LEU A 289 -9.33 17.56 4.52
CA LEU A 289 -8.02 17.66 3.86
C LEU A 289 -7.12 18.71 4.51
N SER A 290 -7.73 19.76 5.09
CA SER A 290 -7.00 20.82 5.81
C SER A 290 -6.85 20.51 7.30
N THR A 291 -7.47 19.43 7.78
CA THR A 291 -7.49 19.06 9.19
C THR A 291 -6.38 18.05 9.48
N LYS A 292 -5.66 18.26 10.59
CA LYS A 292 -4.66 17.31 11.10
C LYS A 292 -5.36 16.30 12.01
N PHE A 293 -5.21 15.03 11.74
CA PHE A 293 -5.71 13.97 12.63
C PHE A 293 -4.55 13.40 13.42
N THR A 294 -4.69 13.28 14.75
CA THR A 294 -3.61 12.79 15.60
C THR A 294 -4.06 11.56 16.35
N CYS A 295 -3.37 10.43 16.14
CA CYS A 295 -3.50 9.28 17.02
C CYS A 295 -2.58 9.50 18.23
N LYS A 296 -3.11 9.31 19.44
CA LYS A 296 -2.36 9.39 20.68
C LYS A 296 -2.49 8.10 21.47
N LEU A 297 -1.40 7.71 22.11
CA LEU A 297 -1.30 6.63 23.07
C LEU A 297 -0.78 7.21 24.38
N GLU A 298 -1.64 7.29 25.39
CA GLU A 298 -1.25 7.70 26.74
C GLU A 298 -0.82 6.46 27.53
N SER A 299 0.49 6.24 27.59
CA SER A 299 1.11 5.19 28.40
C SER A 299 1.98 5.83 29.49
N GLU A 300 1.93 5.26 30.70
CA GLU A 300 2.79 5.68 31.82
C GLU A 300 4.29 5.51 31.53
N ILE A 301 4.64 4.58 30.62
CA ILE A 301 6.03 4.29 30.27
C ILE A 301 6.54 5.24 29.20
N LYS A 302 5.78 5.40 28.10
CA LYS A 302 6.18 6.25 26.98
C LYS A 302 4.95 6.75 26.21
N PRO A 303 4.55 8.02 26.38
CA PRO A 303 3.51 8.60 25.55
C PRO A 303 3.99 8.66 24.09
N ALA A 304 3.11 8.28 23.17
CA ALA A 304 3.39 8.31 21.74
C ALA A 304 2.24 9.01 21.01
N PHE A 305 2.57 9.74 19.95
CA PHE A 305 1.59 10.35 19.07
C PHE A 305 2.07 10.26 17.62
N ALA A 306 1.12 10.18 16.70
CA ALA A 306 1.37 10.27 15.27
C ALA A 306 0.29 11.16 14.64
N THR A 307 0.72 12.26 14.03
CA THR A 307 -0.16 13.17 13.31
C THR A 307 -0.13 12.85 11.82
N ILE A 308 -1.31 12.74 11.21
CA ILE A 308 -1.49 12.49 9.79
C ILE A 308 -2.24 13.64 9.13
N THR A 309 -2.09 13.73 7.81
CA THR A 309 -2.86 14.63 6.95
C THR A 309 -3.43 13.89 5.76
N LEU A 310 -4.55 14.37 5.25
CA LEU A 310 -5.23 13.76 4.11
C LEU A 310 -4.96 14.57 2.84
N THR A 311 -4.69 13.89 1.74
CA THR A 311 -4.58 14.50 0.41
C THR A 311 -5.58 13.89 -0.54
N LYS A 312 -6.04 14.67 -1.51
CA LYS A 312 -6.97 14.19 -2.52
C LYS A 312 -6.26 13.24 -3.49
N ILE A 313 -6.84 12.08 -3.73
CA ILE A 313 -6.41 11.21 -4.84
C ILE A 313 -6.57 12.00 -6.14
N ALA A 314 -5.47 12.15 -6.87
CA ALA A 314 -5.49 12.71 -8.22
C ALA A 314 -6.28 11.77 -9.13
N GLN A 315 -7.58 12.03 -9.30
CA GLN A 315 -8.36 11.25 -10.25
C GLN A 315 -7.75 11.46 -11.64
N PRO A 316 -7.38 10.38 -12.35
CA PRO A 316 -6.97 10.51 -13.74
C PRO A 316 -8.14 11.15 -14.48
N SER A 317 -7.88 12.32 -15.05
CA SER A 317 -8.86 13.09 -15.78
C SER A 317 -9.41 12.24 -16.93
N TYR A 318 -10.61 11.68 -16.72
CA TYR A 318 -11.37 10.96 -17.76
C TYR A 318 -11.57 11.87 -18.98
N THR A 319 -11.59 13.18 -18.76
CA THR A 319 -11.61 14.21 -19.79
C THR A 319 -10.34 14.20 -20.65
N ALA A 320 -9.14 14.00 -20.10
CA ALA A 320 -7.91 13.89 -20.89
C ALA A 320 -7.94 12.63 -21.78
N LEU A 321 -8.42 11.51 -21.25
CA LEU A 321 -8.49 10.25 -22.01
C LEU A 321 -9.55 10.32 -23.13
N ALA A 322 -10.69 10.99 -22.87
CA ALA A 322 -11.72 11.27 -23.87
C ALA A 322 -11.25 12.28 -24.95
N VAL A 323 -10.49 13.31 -24.57
CA VAL A 323 -9.92 14.27 -25.54
C VAL A 323 -8.88 13.58 -26.41
N CYS A 324 -7.99 12.78 -25.83
CA CYS A 324 -7.00 12.01 -26.58
C CYS A 324 -7.67 11.04 -27.57
N SER A 325 -8.73 10.35 -27.18
CA SER A 325 -9.44 9.43 -28.09
C SER A 325 -10.10 10.16 -29.26
N ILE A 326 -10.71 11.32 -29.03
CA ILE A 326 -11.28 12.16 -30.11
C ILE A 326 -10.19 12.61 -31.08
N VAL A 327 -9.03 13.06 -30.57
CA VAL A 327 -7.91 13.50 -31.41
C VAL A 327 -7.39 12.34 -32.27
N VAL A 328 -7.23 11.14 -31.71
CA VAL A 328 -6.80 9.95 -32.46
C VAL A 328 -7.78 9.61 -33.58
N VAL A 329 -9.09 9.66 -33.31
CA VAL A 329 -10.12 9.42 -34.33
C VAL A 329 -10.05 10.47 -35.44
N LEU A 330 -9.90 11.75 -35.10
CA LEU A 330 -9.75 12.83 -36.09
C LEU A 330 -8.52 12.63 -36.97
N VAL A 331 -7.38 12.25 -36.38
CA VAL A 331 -6.15 11.95 -37.13
C VAL A 331 -6.38 10.76 -38.07
N MET A 332 -7.02 9.69 -37.61
CA MET A 332 -7.35 8.53 -38.44
C MET A 332 -8.28 8.88 -39.61
N VAL A 333 -9.27 9.74 -39.39
CA VAL A 333 -10.15 10.20 -40.48
C VAL A 333 -9.37 11.06 -41.47
N LEU A 334 -8.53 11.97 -41.00
CA LEU A 334 -7.69 12.81 -41.86
C LEU A 334 -6.71 11.99 -42.69
N THR A 335 -6.05 10.98 -42.10
CA THR A 335 -5.15 10.10 -42.85
C THR A 335 -5.88 9.31 -43.93
N VAL A 336 -7.08 8.79 -43.64
CA VAL A 336 -7.92 8.11 -44.64
C VAL A 336 -8.34 9.06 -45.77
N VAL A 337 -8.75 10.29 -45.45
CA VAL A 337 -9.12 11.31 -46.46
C VAL A 337 -7.92 11.67 -47.34
N VAL A 338 -6.77 11.97 -46.74
CA VAL A 338 -5.53 12.27 -47.46
C VAL A 338 -5.12 11.09 -48.34
N TYR A 339 -5.14 9.87 -47.79
CA TYR A 339 -4.84 8.66 -48.55
C TYR A 339 -5.81 8.47 -49.71
N SER A 340 -7.12 8.71 -49.51
CA SER A 340 -8.12 8.56 -50.59
C SER A 340 -7.91 9.56 -51.73
N LYS A 341 -7.50 10.81 -51.42
CA LYS A 341 -7.28 11.87 -52.41
C LYS A 341 -5.96 11.71 -53.14
N PHE A 342 -4.92 11.29 -52.44
CA PHE A 342 -3.56 11.17 -52.96
C PHE A 342 -3.14 9.71 -53.18
N LYS A 343 -4.08 8.76 -53.26
CA LYS A 343 -3.77 7.33 -53.37
C LYS A 343 -2.79 7.03 -54.50
N VAL A 344 -3.03 7.59 -55.68
CA VAL A 344 -2.18 7.42 -56.87
C VAL A 344 -0.79 8.01 -56.62
N ASP A 345 -0.72 9.25 -56.14
CA ASP A 345 0.54 9.95 -55.89
C ASP A 345 1.37 9.28 -54.77
N ILE A 346 0.74 8.86 -53.68
CA ILE A 346 1.37 8.15 -52.56
C ILE A 346 1.89 6.79 -53.04
N THR A 347 1.08 6.03 -53.78
CA THR A 347 1.48 4.71 -54.29
C THR A 347 2.67 4.81 -55.26
N LEU A 348 2.64 5.80 -56.15
CA LEU A 348 3.75 6.06 -57.08
C LEU A 348 4.99 6.58 -56.34
N PHE A 349 4.83 7.46 -55.36
CA PHE A 349 5.93 7.96 -54.53
C PHE A 349 6.62 6.83 -53.77
N PHE A 350 5.87 5.92 -53.14
CA PHE A 350 6.46 4.77 -52.47
C PHE A 350 7.17 3.82 -53.46
N ARG A 351 6.63 3.60 -54.67
CA ARG A 351 7.31 2.82 -55.72
C ARG A 351 8.62 3.47 -56.17
N ASP A 352 8.62 4.79 -56.36
CA ASP A 352 9.78 5.54 -56.84
C ASP A 352 10.84 5.77 -55.75
N ALA A 353 10.42 6.01 -54.49
CA ALA A 353 11.31 6.36 -53.38
C ALA A 353 11.90 5.14 -52.65
N LEU A 354 11.10 4.10 -52.39
CA LEU A 354 11.59 2.87 -51.76
C LEU A 354 12.22 1.91 -52.76
N GLY A 355 12.10 2.21 -54.06
CA GLY A 355 12.61 1.33 -55.11
C GLY A 355 12.05 -0.07 -55.00
N CYS A 356 10.77 -0.21 -54.60
CA CYS A 356 10.01 -1.47 -54.54
C CYS A 356 9.87 -2.05 -55.95
N ARG A 357 10.98 -2.53 -56.48
CA ARG A 357 11.10 -3.36 -57.66
C ARG A 357 10.48 -4.70 -57.30
N SER A 358 9.78 -5.33 -58.22
CA SER A 358 9.24 -6.67 -57.96
C SER A 358 10.42 -7.60 -57.62
N ILE A 359 10.53 -7.99 -56.35
CA ILE A 359 11.56 -8.93 -55.86
C ILE A 359 11.30 -10.33 -56.46
N THR A 360 10.10 -10.57 -56.99
CA THR A 360 9.74 -11.78 -57.70
C THR A 360 10.33 -11.76 -59.11
N SER A 361 11.42 -12.50 -59.31
CA SER A 361 11.80 -13.04 -60.62
C SER A 361 10.71 -14.02 -61.05
N ASP A 362 9.64 -13.52 -61.65
CA ASP A 362 8.52 -14.30 -62.18
C ASP A 362 8.83 -14.97 -63.52
N GLY A 363 10.10 -14.93 -63.97
CA GLY A 363 10.59 -15.57 -65.19
C GLY A 363 10.10 -14.92 -66.49
N ARG A 364 9.36 -13.80 -66.39
CA ARG A 364 8.82 -13.06 -67.53
C ARG A 364 9.83 -12.02 -68.03
N SER A 365 10.07 -12.02 -69.34
CA SER A 365 11.06 -11.17 -70.00
C SER A 365 10.62 -9.70 -70.10
N TYR A 366 9.32 -9.42 -70.03
CA TYR A 366 8.77 -8.09 -70.32
C TYR A 366 7.84 -7.58 -69.20
N ASP A 367 7.90 -6.27 -68.97
CA ASP A 367 7.05 -5.58 -68.01
C ASP A 367 5.64 -5.36 -68.57
N ALA A 368 5.54 -5.07 -69.87
CA ALA A 368 4.27 -4.96 -70.58
C ALA A 368 4.44 -5.33 -72.06
N PHE A 369 3.43 -5.99 -72.62
CA PHE A 369 3.27 -6.17 -74.07
C PHE A 369 2.38 -5.05 -74.61
N LEU A 370 2.88 -4.30 -75.60
CA LEU A 370 2.14 -3.24 -76.25
C LEU A 370 1.49 -3.79 -77.52
N MET A 371 0.17 -3.83 -77.57
CA MET A 371 -0.56 -4.37 -78.71
C MET A 371 -1.47 -3.31 -79.33
N CYS A 372 -1.24 -3.01 -80.61
CA CYS A 372 -2.11 -2.15 -81.39
C CYS A 372 -3.40 -2.90 -81.78
N TYR A 373 -4.53 -2.19 -81.73
CA TYR A 373 -5.77 -2.62 -82.37
C TYR A 373 -6.33 -1.50 -83.26
N MET A 374 -7.05 -1.89 -84.31
CA MET A 374 -7.74 -0.94 -85.18
C MET A 374 -8.98 -0.41 -84.48
N SER A 375 -9.05 0.91 -84.38
CA SER A 375 -10.26 1.61 -83.97
C SER A 375 -11.01 2.08 -85.21
N ASP A 376 -12.17 1.49 -85.49
CA ASP A 376 -13.02 1.90 -86.63
C ASP A 376 -13.71 3.26 -86.41
N THR A 377 -13.67 3.79 -85.18
CA THR A 377 -14.50 4.93 -84.78
C THR A 377 -13.73 6.11 -84.19
N ASP A 378 -12.44 5.96 -83.86
CA ASP A 378 -11.65 7.05 -83.27
C ASP A 378 -10.33 7.24 -84.01
N LYS A 379 -9.85 8.48 -84.11
CA LYS A 379 -8.49 8.74 -84.62
C LYS A 379 -7.52 8.17 -83.58
N GLY A 380 -7.13 6.91 -83.76
CA GLY A 380 -6.11 6.26 -82.96
C GLY A 380 -4.81 7.06 -82.95
N LEU A 381 -3.89 6.70 -82.07
CA LEU A 381 -2.58 7.34 -81.99
C LEU A 381 -1.93 7.29 -83.38
N ASN A 382 -1.32 8.41 -83.78
CA ASN A 382 -0.44 8.42 -84.94
C ASN A 382 0.90 7.76 -84.58
N GLU A 383 1.74 7.52 -85.58
CA GLU A 383 3.05 6.90 -85.36
C GLU A 383 3.94 7.70 -84.40
N ASP A 384 3.85 9.03 -84.40
CA ASP A 384 4.64 9.90 -83.52
C ASP A 384 4.21 9.80 -82.05
N ASP A 385 2.90 9.81 -81.78
CA ASP A 385 2.31 9.66 -80.45
C ASP A 385 2.56 8.24 -79.90
N ARG A 386 2.53 7.22 -80.78
CA ARG A 386 2.89 5.85 -80.43
C ARG A 386 4.36 5.74 -80.02
N ARG A 387 5.27 6.29 -80.83
CA ARG A 387 6.70 6.35 -80.48
C ARG A 387 6.95 7.16 -79.21
N GLN A 388 6.18 8.22 -78.98
CA GLN A 388 6.25 8.99 -77.75
C GLN A 388 5.83 8.16 -76.53
N LEU A 389 4.77 7.34 -76.64
CA LEU A 389 4.33 6.41 -75.61
C LEU A 389 5.42 5.39 -75.26
N GLU A 390 5.95 4.72 -76.28
CA GLU A 390 7.01 3.71 -76.17
C GLU A 390 8.29 4.28 -75.53
N ASN A 391 8.83 5.36 -76.11
CA ASN A 391 10.06 6.01 -75.62
C ASN A 391 9.91 6.53 -74.19
N THR A 392 8.74 7.09 -73.83
CA THR A 392 8.55 7.61 -72.47
C THR A 392 8.48 6.47 -71.45
N LEU A 393 7.84 5.34 -71.79
CA LEU A 393 7.78 4.17 -70.91
C LEU A 393 9.17 3.53 -70.73
N GLU A 394 9.92 3.32 -71.81
CA GLU A 394 11.26 2.69 -71.75
C GLU A 394 12.31 3.64 -71.14
N GLU A 395 12.48 4.85 -71.66
CA GLU A 395 13.59 5.74 -71.28
C GLU A 395 13.33 6.48 -69.97
N ARG A 396 12.14 7.07 -69.82
CA ARG A 396 11.82 7.94 -68.67
C ARG A 396 11.33 7.15 -67.46
N PHE A 397 10.60 6.05 -67.68
CA PHE A 397 10.02 5.25 -66.60
C PHE A 397 10.69 3.88 -66.40
N GLY A 398 11.60 3.46 -67.29
CA GLY A 398 12.43 2.26 -67.09
C GLY A 398 11.71 0.93 -67.36
N TYR A 399 10.59 0.94 -68.08
CA TYR A 399 9.85 -0.26 -68.45
C TYR A 399 10.56 -1.04 -69.56
N THR A 400 10.49 -2.37 -69.52
CA THR A 400 10.89 -3.24 -70.63
C THR A 400 9.64 -3.65 -71.41
N LEU A 401 9.47 -3.10 -72.61
CA LEU A 401 8.29 -3.37 -73.43
C LEU A 401 8.57 -4.49 -74.43
N CYS A 402 7.57 -5.34 -74.67
CA CYS A 402 7.51 -6.18 -75.86
C CYS A 402 6.68 -5.44 -76.92
N LEU A 403 7.29 -5.18 -78.08
CA LEU A 403 6.66 -4.47 -79.19
C LEU A 403 6.50 -5.41 -80.39
N TYR A 404 5.32 -5.41 -80.99
CA TYR A 404 5.01 -6.23 -82.17
C TYR A 404 5.99 -5.96 -83.34
N ASP A 405 6.37 -4.70 -83.55
CA ASP A 405 7.21 -4.27 -84.69
C ASP A 405 8.71 -4.61 -84.53
N ARG A 406 9.20 -4.78 -83.30
CA ARG A 406 10.64 -4.91 -82.98
C ARG A 406 11.02 -6.32 -82.56
N ASP A 407 10.17 -6.97 -81.77
CA ASP A 407 10.54 -8.15 -80.99
C ASP A 407 9.96 -9.47 -81.56
N ILE A 408 9.20 -9.40 -82.66
CA ILE A 408 8.63 -10.55 -83.37
C ILE A 408 9.43 -10.86 -84.65
N LEU A 409 9.99 -12.06 -84.73
CA LEU A 409 10.81 -12.50 -85.87
C LEU A 409 9.93 -12.81 -87.10
N PRO A 410 10.31 -12.36 -88.31
CA PRO A 410 9.57 -12.67 -89.53
C PRO A 410 9.64 -14.17 -89.86
N GLY A 411 8.47 -14.85 -89.93
CA GLY A 411 8.35 -16.26 -90.33
C GLY A 411 7.56 -17.17 -89.37
N GLN A 412 7.17 -16.68 -88.19
CA GLN A 412 6.42 -17.44 -87.18
C GLN A 412 4.89 -17.19 -87.31
N ALA A 413 4.06 -18.13 -86.85
CA ALA A 413 2.62 -17.95 -86.86
C ALA A 413 2.22 -16.78 -85.94
N VAL A 414 1.54 -15.77 -86.51
CA VAL A 414 1.19 -14.52 -85.82
C VAL A 414 0.42 -14.75 -84.51
N ALA A 415 -0.50 -15.72 -84.50
CA ALA A 415 -1.33 -16.03 -83.33
C ALA A 415 -0.52 -16.62 -82.15
N GLU A 416 0.39 -17.55 -82.44
CA GLU A 416 1.21 -18.23 -81.41
C GLU A 416 2.21 -17.25 -80.78
N THR A 417 2.80 -16.38 -81.60
CA THR A 417 3.81 -15.41 -81.16
C THR A 417 3.22 -14.35 -80.23
N VAL A 418 2.00 -13.90 -80.51
CA VAL A 418 1.29 -12.92 -79.67
C VAL A 418 0.83 -13.55 -78.36
N LEU A 419 0.43 -14.82 -78.39
CA LEU A 419 0.12 -15.56 -77.17
C LEU A 419 1.39 -15.74 -76.32
N GLU A 420 2.51 -16.12 -76.90
CA GLU A 420 3.80 -16.22 -76.22
C GLU A 420 4.25 -14.87 -75.63
N SER A 421 4.12 -13.78 -76.40
CA SER A 421 4.43 -12.41 -75.93
C SER A 421 3.53 -11.98 -74.77
N THR A 422 2.26 -12.39 -74.80
CA THR A 422 1.29 -12.19 -73.70
C THR A 422 1.70 -13.00 -72.47
N GLU A 423 2.21 -14.23 -72.66
CA GLU A 423 2.70 -15.08 -71.57
C GLU A 423 3.99 -14.56 -70.94
N GLN A 424 4.92 -14.05 -71.75
CA GLN A 424 6.20 -13.49 -71.31
C GLN A 424 6.07 -12.06 -70.73
N SER A 425 4.87 -11.48 -70.73
CA SER A 425 4.63 -10.12 -70.24
C SER A 425 3.79 -10.08 -68.98
N ARG A 426 4.08 -9.14 -68.07
CA ARG A 426 3.36 -8.98 -66.80
C ARG A 426 2.05 -8.19 -66.90
N ALA A 427 1.92 -7.40 -67.96
CA ALA A 427 0.72 -6.70 -68.34
C ALA A 427 0.58 -6.66 -69.86
N VAL A 428 -0.63 -6.49 -70.36
CA VAL A 428 -0.91 -6.19 -71.76
C VAL A 428 -1.56 -4.81 -71.83
N VAL A 429 -1.02 -3.94 -72.69
CA VAL A 429 -1.54 -2.60 -72.94
C VAL A 429 -2.07 -2.54 -74.37
N LEU A 430 -3.38 -2.34 -74.50
CA LEU A 430 -4.06 -2.19 -75.77
C LEU A 430 -4.05 -0.72 -76.20
N VAL A 431 -3.50 -0.46 -77.38
CA VAL A 431 -3.32 0.89 -77.94
C VAL A 431 -4.17 1.03 -79.22
N PRO A 432 -5.01 2.06 -79.34
CA PRO A 432 -5.76 2.32 -80.58
C PRO A 432 -4.81 2.95 -81.60
N CYS A 433 -4.64 2.33 -82.76
CA CYS A 433 -3.68 2.77 -83.79
C CYS A 433 -4.42 3.15 -85.09
N SER A 434 -3.92 4.18 -85.79
CA SER A 434 -4.59 4.77 -86.97
C SER A 434 -4.10 4.21 -88.32
N SER A 435 -3.01 3.44 -88.37
CA SER A 435 -2.49 2.80 -89.58
C SER A 435 -1.62 1.58 -89.22
N ASP A 436 -1.73 0.53 -90.04
CA ASP A 436 -1.08 -0.81 -90.01
C ASP A 436 -1.77 -1.90 -89.14
N PRO A 437 -2.13 -3.08 -89.71
CA PRO A 437 -2.93 -4.09 -89.03
C PRO A 437 -2.06 -4.86 -88.05
N GLY A 438 -2.23 -4.55 -86.76
CA GLY A 438 -1.91 -5.52 -85.71
C GLY A 438 -2.64 -6.86 -85.95
N PRO A 439 -2.29 -7.91 -85.19
CA PRO A 439 -2.92 -9.22 -85.29
C PRO A 439 -4.44 -9.06 -85.28
N GLY A 440 -5.11 -9.44 -86.37
CA GLY A 440 -6.51 -9.11 -86.60
C GLY A 440 -7.42 -9.43 -85.40
N ILE A 441 -8.55 -8.71 -85.31
CA ILE A 441 -9.55 -8.77 -84.23
C ILE A 441 -9.90 -10.18 -83.75
N GLY A 442 -9.76 -11.21 -84.60
CA GLY A 442 -9.96 -12.62 -84.23
C GLY A 442 -9.06 -13.15 -83.11
N LEU A 443 -7.90 -12.54 -82.85
CA LEU A 443 -6.98 -12.99 -81.80
C LEU A 443 -7.34 -12.46 -80.40
N LEU A 444 -8.19 -11.43 -80.31
CA LEU A 444 -8.59 -10.81 -79.05
C LEU A 444 -9.36 -11.77 -78.13
N GLY A 445 -10.09 -12.74 -78.69
CA GLY A 445 -10.78 -13.77 -77.92
C GLY A 445 -9.82 -14.73 -77.22
N ALA A 446 -8.81 -15.24 -77.93
CA ALA A 446 -7.78 -16.11 -77.36
C ALA A 446 -6.91 -15.36 -76.33
N ILE A 447 -6.62 -14.08 -76.58
CA ILE A 447 -5.91 -13.23 -75.62
C ILE A 447 -6.75 -13.01 -74.35
N HIS A 448 -8.05 -12.73 -74.49
CA HIS A 448 -8.95 -12.59 -73.34
C HIS A 448 -8.92 -13.85 -72.46
N GLU A 449 -9.00 -15.04 -73.06
CA GLU A 449 -8.93 -16.31 -72.34
C GLU A 449 -7.58 -16.47 -71.60
N ALA A 450 -6.47 -16.20 -72.27
CA ALA A 450 -5.12 -16.26 -71.67
C ALA A 450 -4.92 -15.25 -70.52
N LEU A 451 -5.46 -14.04 -70.67
CA LEU A 451 -5.42 -12.99 -69.64
C LEU A 451 -6.21 -13.40 -68.39
N VAL A 452 -7.41 -13.97 -68.59
CA VAL A 452 -8.29 -14.45 -67.51
C VAL A 452 -7.66 -15.64 -66.77
N GLU A 453 -7.15 -16.63 -67.50
CA GLU A 453 -6.54 -17.84 -66.92
C GLU A 453 -5.33 -17.49 -66.04
N ARG A 454 -4.46 -16.58 -66.51
CA ARG A 454 -3.19 -16.26 -65.82
C ARG A 454 -3.25 -15.00 -64.96
N LYS A 455 -4.41 -14.35 -64.83
CA LYS A 455 -4.62 -13.09 -64.09
C LYS A 455 -3.65 -11.98 -64.53
N THR A 456 -3.30 -11.95 -65.81
CA THR A 456 -2.42 -10.90 -66.36
C THR A 456 -3.20 -9.59 -66.44
N ARG A 457 -2.57 -8.48 -66.03
CA ARG A 457 -3.26 -7.17 -66.01
C ARG A 457 -3.48 -6.67 -67.43
N LEU A 458 -4.70 -6.23 -67.71
CA LEU A 458 -5.07 -5.62 -68.97
C LEU A 458 -5.32 -4.12 -68.79
N ILE A 459 -4.67 -3.30 -69.60
CA ILE A 459 -4.85 -1.86 -69.63
C ILE A 459 -5.30 -1.44 -71.03
N LEU A 460 -6.39 -0.69 -71.13
CA LEU A 460 -6.89 -0.13 -72.39
C LEU A 460 -6.62 1.37 -72.44
N ILE A 461 -5.95 1.83 -73.49
CA ILE A 461 -5.77 3.26 -73.75
C ILE A 461 -6.92 3.74 -74.64
N ASN A 462 -7.71 4.69 -74.17
CA ASN A 462 -8.77 5.31 -74.97
C ASN A 462 -8.33 6.71 -75.41
N THR A 463 -8.47 7.03 -76.68
CA THR A 463 -8.49 8.40 -77.17
C THR A 463 -9.90 8.98 -76.93
N LYS A 464 -10.03 10.27 -76.62
CA LYS A 464 -11.35 10.90 -76.43
C LYS A 464 -11.66 11.77 -77.64
N GLN A 465 -12.83 11.59 -78.26
CA GLN A 465 -13.47 12.61 -79.09
C GLN A 465 -14.56 13.36 -78.31
N THR A 466 -14.73 14.62 -78.69
CA THR A 466 -15.69 15.62 -78.19
C THR A 466 -17.08 15.05 -77.98
N GLU A 467 -17.71 15.43 -76.85
CA GLU A 467 -19.06 15.03 -76.48
C GLU A 467 -20.06 15.31 -77.62
N GLY A 468 -20.73 14.26 -78.09
CA GLY A 468 -21.86 14.41 -79.01
C GLY A 468 -21.90 13.43 -80.17
N SER A 469 -21.69 12.14 -79.96
CA SER A 469 -22.25 11.08 -80.81
C SER A 469 -22.18 9.74 -80.07
N LYS A 470 -23.34 9.16 -79.77
CA LYS A 470 -23.46 7.75 -79.41
C LYS A 470 -23.20 6.92 -80.68
N SER A 471 -22.22 6.03 -80.65
CA SER A 471 -22.15 4.85 -81.53
C SER A 471 -21.47 3.74 -80.70
N ASP A 472 -22.09 2.60 -80.41
CA ASP A 472 -22.61 1.55 -81.30
C ASP A 472 -21.62 1.20 -82.41
N SER A 473 -20.54 0.52 -82.01
CA SER A 473 -19.99 -0.71 -82.62
C SER A 473 -18.52 -0.94 -82.21
N LEU A 474 -18.27 -1.14 -80.91
CA LEU A 474 -17.01 -1.77 -80.48
C LEU A 474 -17.17 -3.30 -80.64
N PRO A 475 -16.23 -4.03 -81.28
CA PRO A 475 -16.27 -5.49 -81.38
C PRO A 475 -16.54 -6.16 -80.02
N GLU A 476 -17.37 -7.20 -80.00
CA GLU A 476 -17.83 -7.86 -78.76
C GLU A 476 -16.68 -8.31 -77.84
N ALA A 477 -15.58 -8.78 -78.42
CA ALA A 477 -14.36 -9.14 -77.69
C ALA A 477 -13.71 -7.94 -76.97
N LEU A 478 -13.69 -6.75 -77.59
CA LEU A 478 -13.17 -5.53 -76.97
C LEU A 478 -14.10 -4.99 -75.88
N GLN A 479 -15.41 -5.19 -75.99
CA GLN A 479 -16.34 -4.85 -74.91
C GLN A 479 -16.11 -5.72 -73.67
N LEU A 480 -15.88 -7.03 -73.86
CA LEU A 480 -15.53 -7.95 -72.77
C LEU A 480 -14.21 -7.57 -72.12
N LEU A 481 -13.18 -7.30 -72.93
CA LEU A 481 -11.88 -6.82 -72.47
C LEU A 481 -11.96 -5.47 -71.73
N SER A 482 -12.77 -4.53 -72.21
CA SER A 482 -12.96 -3.23 -71.54
C SER A 482 -13.68 -3.32 -70.19
N LYS A 483 -14.50 -4.37 -69.98
CA LYS A 483 -15.13 -4.64 -68.68
C LYS A 483 -14.16 -5.33 -67.72
N ALA A 484 -13.16 -6.04 -68.24
CA ALA A 484 -12.19 -6.80 -67.47
C ALA A 484 -10.90 -6.01 -67.15
N GLY A 485 -10.55 -5.02 -67.98
CA GLY A 485 -9.31 -4.23 -67.87
C GLY A 485 -9.50 -2.81 -67.35
N ASP A 486 -8.41 -2.22 -66.87
CA ASP A 486 -8.36 -0.82 -66.44
C ASP A 486 -8.25 0.12 -67.65
N CYS A 487 -9.03 1.20 -67.69
CA CYS A 487 -9.04 2.14 -68.81
C CYS A 487 -8.31 3.45 -68.47
N VAL A 488 -7.43 3.91 -69.35
CA VAL A 488 -6.68 5.18 -69.21
C VAL A 488 -6.93 6.05 -70.45
N THR A 489 -7.17 7.36 -70.27
CA THR A 489 -7.53 8.24 -71.39
C THR A 489 -6.35 9.07 -71.89
N TRP A 490 -5.97 8.91 -73.15
CA TRP A 490 -5.00 9.76 -73.85
C TRP A 490 -5.67 11.07 -74.31
N LYS A 491 -5.17 12.21 -73.84
CA LYS A 491 -5.69 13.55 -74.18
C LYS A 491 -4.58 14.46 -74.70
N GLY A 492 -4.61 14.73 -76.00
CA GLY A 492 -3.72 15.68 -76.67
C GLY A 492 -2.27 15.19 -76.81
N SER A 493 -1.47 15.94 -77.58
CA SER A 493 -0.03 15.74 -77.75
C SER A 493 0.67 17.08 -77.42
N PRO A 494 1.47 17.17 -76.34
CA PRO A 494 1.93 16.09 -75.47
C PRO A 494 0.87 15.62 -74.43
N PRO A 495 0.94 14.35 -73.98
CA PRO A 495 0.00 13.77 -73.01
C PRO A 495 0.14 14.38 -71.60
N SER A 496 -0.98 14.45 -70.88
CA SER A 496 -1.05 15.06 -69.54
C SER A 496 -0.29 14.27 -68.46
N SER A 497 0.17 14.94 -67.41
CA SER A 497 0.78 14.26 -66.25
C SER A 497 -0.16 13.29 -65.54
N THR A 498 -1.47 13.52 -65.61
CA THR A 498 -2.49 12.63 -65.03
C THR A 498 -2.56 11.31 -65.78
N PHE A 499 -2.48 11.34 -67.12
CA PHE A 499 -2.42 10.14 -67.96
C PHE A 499 -1.24 9.23 -67.55
N TRP A 500 -0.04 9.80 -67.42
CA TRP A 500 1.15 9.04 -67.02
C TRP A 500 1.04 8.46 -65.61
N LYS A 501 0.44 9.20 -64.67
CA LYS A 501 0.24 8.72 -63.29
C LYS A 501 -0.76 7.55 -63.25
N GLU A 502 -1.88 7.66 -63.96
CA GLU A 502 -2.88 6.59 -64.05
C GLU A 502 -2.29 5.35 -64.74
N LEU A 503 -1.62 5.52 -65.89
CA LEU A 503 -0.99 4.41 -66.60
C LEU A 503 0.05 3.68 -65.72
N ARG A 504 0.92 4.40 -65.03
CA ARG A 504 1.91 3.81 -64.11
C ARG A 504 1.29 3.15 -62.88
N TYR A 505 0.15 3.66 -62.41
CA TYR A 505 -0.57 3.09 -61.27
C TYR A 505 -1.14 1.70 -61.60
N HIS A 506 -1.66 1.51 -62.82
CA HIS A 506 -2.18 0.22 -63.29
C HIS A 506 -1.08 -0.76 -63.73
N LEU A 507 0.00 -0.25 -64.32
CA LEU A 507 1.16 -1.05 -64.73
C LEU A 507 1.94 -1.65 -63.54
N PRO A 508 2.55 -2.84 -63.71
CA PRO A 508 3.45 -3.43 -62.72
C PRO A 508 4.69 -2.54 -62.49
N ALA A 509 5.41 -2.76 -61.38
CA ALA A 509 6.65 -2.02 -61.08
C ALA A 509 7.76 -2.40 -62.05
N PRO A 510 8.45 -1.45 -62.71
CA PRO A 510 9.49 -1.75 -63.69
C PRO A 510 10.64 -2.55 -63.05
N GLN A 511 11.22 -3.47 -63.80
CA GLN A 511 12.36 -4.28 -63.32
C GLN A 511 13.68 -3.48 -63.34
N HIS A 512 13.83 -2.56 -64.29
CA HIS A 512 15.05 -1.76 -64.48
C HIS A 512 14.91 -0.33 -63.97
N ALA A 513 16.05 0.27 -63.59
CA ALA A 513 16.08 1.67 -63.20
C ALA A 513 15.92 2.57 -64.44
N PRO A 514 15.19 3.70 -64.35
CA PRO A 514 15.07 4.64 -65.45
C PRO A 514 16.46 5.17 -65.85
N ARG A 515 16.71 5.31 -67.15
CA ARG A 515 17.97 5.87 -67.66
C ARG A 515 18.00 7.36 -67.28
N ARG A 516 18.79 7.73 -66.26
CA ARG A 516 18.97 9.14 -65.88
C ARG A 516 19.64 9.90 -67.02
N THR A 517 18.87 10.63 -67.83
CA THR A 517 19.40 11.74 -68.61
C THR A 517 19.73 12.87 -67.64
N HIS A 518 21.04 13.12 -67.42
CA HIS A 518 21.52 14.25 -66.65
C HIS A 518 21.06 15.57 -67.31
N ARG A 519 20.02 16.22 -66.76
CA ARG A 519 19.80 17.65 -66.94
C ARG A 519 20.29 18.38 -65.70
N LEU A 520 21.47 18.99 -65.83
CA LEU A 520 22.03 19.97 -64.89
C LEU A 520 21.05 21.14 -64.70
N LEU A 521 20.62 21.39 -63.46
CA LEU A 521 19.94 22.62 -63.07
C LEU A 521 20.89 23.45 -62.22
N SER A 522 21.18 24.66 -62.71
CA SER A 522 21.98 25.73 -62.09
C SER A 522 21.35 26.23 -60.79
N GLN A 523 22.13 26.28 -59.71
CA GLN A 523 21.76 26.97 -58.47
C GLN A 523 21.90 28.49 -58.65
N THR A 524 20.83 29.24 -58.38
CA THR A 524 20.86 30.69 -58.17
C THR A 524 21.21 31.00 -56.72
N GLY A 525 22.26 31.80 -56.51
CA GLY A 525 22.72 32.28 -55.20
C GLY A 525 21.84 33.39 -54.62
N TYR A 526 21.76 33.42 -53.29
CA TYR A 526 21.10 34.47 -52.51
C TYR A 526 22.07 35.64 -52.25
N GLU A 527 21.63 36.86 -52.56
CA GLU A 527 22.23 38.13 -52.14
C GLU A 527 21.93 38.42 -50.66
N VAL A 528 22.94 38.92 -49.93
CA VAL A 528 22.83 39.51 -48.60
C VAL A 528 22.92 41.03 -48.75
N PRO A 529 21.95 41.84 -48.28
CA PRO A 529 22.12 43.28 -48.22
C PRO A 529 22.78 43.68 -46.90
N SER A 530 23.85 44.44 -47.04
CA SER A 530 24.53 45.21 -46.00
C SER A 530 23.68 46.38 -45.50
N LEU A 531 23.51 46.49 -44.18
CA LEU A 531 23.63 47.72 -43.40
C LEU A 531 23.68 47.41 -41.90
#